data_AF-A0A520A2T3-F1
#
_entry.id   AF-A0A520A2T3-F1
#
_cell.length_a   1.000
_cell.length_b   1.000
_cell.length_c   1.000
_cell.angle_alpha   90.00
_cell.angle_beta   90.00
_cell.angle_gamma   90.00
#
_symmetry.space_group_name_H-M   'P 1'
#
loop_
_entity.id
_entity.type
_entity.pdbx_description
1 polymer ?
#
loop_
_entity_poly.entity_id
_entity_poly.type
_entity_poly.pdbx_seq_one_letter_code
_entity_poly.pdbx_strand_id
1 'polypeptide(L)'
;LGVLAVTVAIVLNALAYRKHAGNNNDGKSVKKWIVVSIIAGILMSTFYPFIAAGMDLENFSNPAIGKMTPYTAFVVFAAAILLSNFVFNTVLMRKPLDGPPISYKEYFKGRFYYHAVGLIGGCIWGLGNLFNLIASGKAGPAISYGLGQGATLVAAFWGVVIWKEFKGSGAVINRYLFFMFLFFILGISLIIMAGNI
;
A
#
# COMPACT_ATOMS: atom_id res chain seq x y z
N LEU A 1 18.59 0.78 12.66
CA LEU A 1 19.06 -0.36 11.82
C LEU A 1 17.96 -1.01 10.99
N GLY A 2 16.78 -1.32 11.56
CA GLY A 2 15.69 -1.98 10.82
C GLY A 2 15.23 -1.22 9.56
N VAL A 3 15.06 0.10 9.64
CA VAL A 3 14.73 0.95 8.47
C VAL A 3 15.77 0.83 7.36
N LEU A 4 17.06 0.81 7.70
CA LEU A 4 18.14 0.67 6.71
C LEU A 4 18.08 -0.69 6.00
N ALA A 5 17.79 -1.77 6.74
CA ALA A 5 17.61 -3.09 6.15
C ALA A 5 16.43 -3.13 5.17
N VAL A 6 15.29 -2.51 5.50
CA VAL A 6 14.14 -2.39 4.59
C VAL A 6 14.51 -1.58 3.35
N THR A 7 15.23 -0.46 3.50
CA THR A 7 15.71 0.33 2.35
C THR A 7 16.61 -0.48 1.42
N VAL A 8 17.56 -1.25 1.97
CA VAL A 8 18.40 -2.15 1.18
C VAL A 8 17.56 -3.18 0.44
N ALA A 9 16.55 -3.77 1.08
CA ALA A 9 15.65 -4.72 0.45
C ALA A 9 14.91 -4.09 -0.75
N ILE A 10 14.38 -2.87 -0.60
CA ILE A 10 13.71 -2.14 -1.69
C ILE A 10 14.67 -1.91 -2.86
N VAL A 11 15.92 -1.53 -2.59
CA VAL A 11 16.94 -1.34 -3.64
C VAL A 11 17.24 -2.66 -4.36
N LEU A 12 17.38 -3.77 -3.63
CA LEU A 12 17.60 -5.09 -4.23
C LEU A 12 16.43 -5.50 -5.13
N ASN A 13 15.19 -5.22 -4.72
CA ASN A 13 14.01 -5.47 -5.55
C ASN A 13 14.05 -4.64 -6.84
N ALA A 14 14.34 -3.34 -6.73
CA ALA A 14 14.44 -2.45 -7.88
C ALA A 14 15.52 -2.89 -8.88
N LEU A 15 16.67 -3.35 -8.38
CA LEU A 15 17.75 -3.91 -9.20
C LEU A 15 17.35 -5.24 -9.86
N ALA A 16 16.66 -6.12 -9.14
CA ALA A 16 16.13 -7.36 -9.68
C ALA A 16 15.15 -7.10 -10.82
N TYR A 17 14.20 -6.17 -10.61
CA TYR A 17 13.22 -5.77 -11.62
C TYR A 17 13.88 -5.13 -12.85
N ARG A 18 14.79 -4.17 -12.65
CA ARG A 18 15.53 -3.53 -13.76
C ARG A 18 16.31 -4.55 -14.59
N LYS A 19 16.91 -5.56 -13.95
CA LYS A 19 17.67 -6.60 -14.64
C LYS A 19 16.76 -7.63 -15.32
N HIS A 20 15.57 -7.89 -14.77
CA HIS A 20 14.59 -8.81 -15.32
C HIS A 20 13.83 -8.22 -16.52
N ALA A 21 13.47 -6.94 -16.45
CA ALA A 21 12.68 -6.26 -17.49
C ALA A 21 13.39 -6.15 -18.85
N GLY A 22 14.71 -6.37 -18.92
CA GLY A 22 15.49 -6.27 -20.16
C GLY A 22 15.46 -4.86 -20.75
N ASN A 23 16.13 -4.65 -21.89
CA ASN A 23 16.30 -3.34 -22.53
C ASN A 23 15.02 -2.82 -23.24
N ASN A 24 13.83 -3.24 -22.79
CA ASN A 24 12.54 -2.82 -23.33
C ASN A 24 12.20 -1.42 -22.78
N ASN A 25 12.80 -0.42 -23.43
CA ASN A 25 12.70 0.99 -23.12
C ASN A 25 11.33 1.57 -23.54
N ASP A 26 10.33 1.47 -22.68
CA ASP A 26 9.23 2.44 -22.63
C ASP A 26 9.53 3.56 -21.61
N GLY A 27 10.74 4.12 -21.69
CA GLY A 27 11.26 5.13 -20.77
C GLY A 27 10.43 6.42 -20.66
N LYS A 28 9.47 6.65 -21.58
CA LYS A 28 8.52 7.77 -21.51
C LYS A 28 7.42 7.57 -20.46
N SER A 29 7.03 6.33 -20.18
CA SER A 29 6.00 6.02 -19.17
C SER A 29 6.57 6.09 -17.74
N VAL A 30 7.80 5.59 -17.55
CA VAL A 30 8.41 5.41 -16.22
C VAL A 30 8.54 6.72 -15.42
N LYS A 31 8.94 7.84 -16.03
CA LYS A 31 9.10 9.13 -15.31
C LYS A 31 7.78 9.62 -14.69
N LYS A 32 6.66 9.47 -15.41
CA LYS A 32 5.33 9.87 -14.95
C LYS A 32 4.92 9.04 -13.72
N TRP A 33 5.13 7.74 -13.77
CA TRP A 33 4.83 6.83 -12.66
C TRP A 33 5.74 7.06 -11.44
N ILE A 34 7.02 7.40 -11.64
CA ILE A 34 7.91 7.78 -10.52
C ILE A 34 7.36 9.01 -9.79
N VAL A 35 6.94 10.06 -10.51
CA VAL A 35 6.38 11.27 -9.91
C VAL A 35 5.10 10.95 -9.14
N VAL A 36 4.21 10.14 -9.72
CA VAL A 36 2.97 9.68 -9.04
C VAL A 36 3.31 8.91 -7.76
N SER A 37 4.29 8.01 -7.79
CA SER A 37 4.71 7.24 -6.61
C SER A 37 5.30 8.11 -5.50
N ILE A 38 6.07 9.15 -5.85
CA ILE A 38 6.62 10.10 -4.85
C ILE A 38 5.48 10.87 -4.19
N ILE A 39 4.54 11.41 -4.98
CA ILE A 39 3.37 12.14 -4.45
C ILE A 39 2.54 11.21 -3.55
N ALA A 40 2.27 9.99 -4.00
CA ALA A 40 1.53 8.99 -3.21
C ALA A 40 2.27 8.66 -1.90
N GLY A 41 3.59 8.53 -1.92
CA GLY A 41 4.41 8.30 -0.72
C GLY A 41 4.34 9.45 0.29
N ILE A 42 4.38 10.70 -0.18
CA ILE A 42 4.23 11.89 0.68
C ILE A 42 2.82 11.94 1.27
N LEU A 43 1.78 11.69 0.47
CA LEU A 43 0.41 11.65 0.98
C LEU A 43 0.24 10.55 2.04
N MET A 44 0.77 9.35 1.78
CA MET A 44 0.70 8.23 2.72
C MET A 44 1.50 8.47 4.01
N SER A 45 2.63 9.18 3.98
CA SER A 45 3.39 9.48 5.21
C SER A 45 2.65 10.47 6.12
N THR A 46 1.90 11.40 5.54
CA THR A 46 1.09 12.37 6.30
C THR A 46 -0.23 11.79 6.83
N PHE A 47 -0.73 10.73 6.20
CA PHE A 47 -2.02 10.12 6.51
C PHE A 47 -2.18 9.70 7.98
N TYR A 48 -1.23 8.91 8.49
CA TYR A 48 -1.33 8.35 9.84
C TYR A 48 -1.31 9.43 10.94
N PRO A 49 -0.39 10.43 10.91
CA PRO A 49 -0.44 11.56 11.85
C PRO A 49 -1.77 12.31 11.88
N PHE A 50 -2.39 12.56 10.71
CA PHE A 50 -3.68 13.24 10.66
C PHE A 50 -4.81 12.41 11.27
N ILE A 51 -4.81 11.10 11.04
CA ILE A 51 -5.78 10.19 11.65
C ILE A 51 -5.59 10.13 13.17
N ALA A 52 -4.34 9.95 13.63
CA ALA A 52 -4.03 9.89 15.05
C ALA A 52 -4.40 11.18 15.79
N ALA A 53 -4.30 12.35 15.13
CA ALA A 53 -4.72 13.62 15.70
C ALA A 53 -6.25 13.74 15.85
N GLY A 54 -7.00 13.18 14.90
CA GLY A 54 -8.49 13.23 14.88
C GLY A 54 -9.18 12.11 15.65
N MET A 55 -8.43 11.10 16.11
CA MET A 55 -8.98 9.91 16.77
C MET A 55 -8.57 9.77 18.22
N ASP A 56 -9.52 9.30 19.04
CA ASP A 56 -9.24 8.78 20.37
C ASP A 56 -8.99 7.28 20.25
N LEU A 57 -7.71 6.90 20.38
CA LEU A 57 -7.25 5.52 20.28
C LEU A 57 -7.26 4.79 21.62
N GLU A 58 -7.52 5.50 22.72
CA GLU A 58 -7.42 4.97 24.08
C GLU A 58 -8.81 4.73 24.70
N ASN A 59 -9.78 5.62 24.42
CA ASN A 59 -11.14 5.50 24.97
C ASN A 59 -12.22 5.37 23.90
N PHE A 60 -12.62 4.11 23.63
CA PHE A 60 -13.62 3.80 22.60
C PHE A 60 -15.08 4.01 23.04
N SER A 61 -15.35 4.09 24.35
CA SER A 61 -16.71 4.28 24.87
C SER A 61 -17.04 5.75 25.11
N ASN A 62 -16.07 6.57 25.50
CA ASN A 62 -16.26 7.98 25.74
C ASN A 62 -15.06 8.80 25.21
N PRO A 63 -14.98 9.05 23.89
CA PRO A 63 -13.84 9.75 23.30
C PRO A 63 -13.70 11.16 23.87
N ALA A 64 -12.48 11.66 23.94
CA ALA A 64 -12.21 13.06 24.30
C ALA A 64 -12.94 14.04 23.36
N ILE A 65 -13.29 15.20 23.91
CA ILE A 65 -14.03 16.25 23.18
C ILE A 65 -13.28 16.61 21.89
N GLY A 66 -13.99 16.52 20.76
CA GLY A 66 -13.43 16.82 19.43
C GLY A 66 -12.73 15.65 18.73
N LYS A 67 -12.67 14.46 19.35
CA LYS A 67 -12.10 13.25 18.75
C LYS A 67 -13.17 12.22 18.41
N MET A 68 -12.91 11.45 17.34
CA MET A 68 -13.76 10.34 16.93
C MET A 68 -13.21 9.01 17.44
N THR A 69 -14.09 8.03 17.64
CA THR A 69 -13.67 6.63 17.84
C THR A 69 -13.16 6.05 16.52
N PRO A 70 -12.33 4.98 16.51
CA PRO A 70 -11.86 4.36 15.28
C PRO A 70 -13.00 3.92 14.34
N TYR A 71 -14.12 3.48 14.90
CA TYR A 71 -15.28 3.06 14.13
C TYR A 71 -15.94 4.22 13.39
N THR A 72 -16.17 5.34 14.09
CA THR A 72 -16.82 6.53 13.51
C THR A 72 -15.88 7.23 12.52
N ALA A 73 -14.60 7.37 12.86
CA ALA A 73 -13.58 7.91 11.98
C ALA A 73 -13.44 7.08 10.70
N PHE A 74 -13.48 5.75 10.79
CA PHE A 74 -13.39 4.89 9.61
C PHE A 74 -14.60 5.04 8.68
N VAL A 75 -15.82 5.22 9.21
CA VAL A 75 -17.02 5.50 8.39
C VAL A 75 -16.89 6.83 7.66
N VAL A 76 -16.48 7.89 8.36
CA VAL A 76 -16.24 9.22 7.75
C VAL A 76 -15.15 9.13 6.69
N PHE A 77 -14.08 8.38 6.97
CA PHE A 77 -13.00 8.14 6.02
C PHE A 77 -13.47 7.37 4.78
N ALA A 78 -14.28 6.33 4.95
CA ALA A 78 -14.86 5.58 3.84
C ALA A 78 -15.78 6.45 2.96
N ALA A 79 -16.59 7.33 3.58
CA ALA A 79 -17.41 8.30 2.84
C ALA A 79 -16.54 9.29 2.06
N ALA A 80 -15.46 9.80 2.68
CA ALA A 80 -14.50 10.67 2.00
C ALA A 80 -13.79 9.97 0.83
N ILE A 81 -13.39 8.70 0.98
CA ILE A 81 -12.86 7.87 -0.11
C ILE A 81 -13.89 7.74 -1.24
N LEU A 82 -15.15 7.47 -0.93
CA LEU A 82 -16.20 7.32 -1.93
C LEU A 82 -16.39 8.63 -2.73
N LEU A 83 -16.53 9.77 -2.04
CA LEU A 83 -16.71 11.08 -2.66
C LEU A 83 -15.50 11.51 -3.50
N SER A 84 -14.29 11.34 -2.94
CA SER A 84 -13.04 11.65 -3.66
C SER A 84 -12.85 10.77 -4.88
N ASN A 85 -13.23 9.48 -4.81
CA ASN A 85 -13.16 8.59 -5.98
C ASN A 85 -14.04 9.07 -7.13
N PHE A 86 -15.22 9.65 -6.88
CA PHE A 86 -16.02 10.23 -7.97
C PHE A 86 -15.27 11.36 -8.68
N VAL A 87 -14.59 12.23 -7.93
CA VAL A 87 -13.79 13.33 -8.49
C VAL A 87 -12.57 12.81 -9.24
N PHE A 88 -11.71 12.03 -8.57
CA PHE A 88 -10.46 11.53 -9.15
C PHE A 88 -10.70 10.58 -10.31
N ASN A 89 -11.66 9.64 -10.20
CA ASN A 89 -11.99 8.75 -11.30
C ASN A 89 -12.57 9.54 -12.48
N THR A 90 -13.44 10.53 -12.27
CA THR A 90 -13.93 11.35 -13.39
C THR A 90 -12.78 12.04 -14.14
N VAL A 91 -11.81 12.59 -13.41
CA VAL A 91 -10.63 13.25 -14.01
C VAL A 91 -9.76 12.22 -14.75
N LEU A 92 -9.45 11.09 -14.12
CA LEU A 92 -8.60 10.03 -14.69
C LEU A 92 -9.27 9.31 -15.87
N MET A 93 -10.60 9.18 -15.88
CA MET A 93 -11.34 8.62 -17.01
C MET A 93 -11.29 9.54 -18.24
N ARG A 94 -11.31 10.87 -18.03
CA ARG A 94 -11.18 11.87 -19.11
C ARG A 94 -9.74 12.09 -19.58
N LYS A 95 -8.79 12.07 -18.64
CA LYS A 95 -7.35 12.24 -18.88
C LYS A 95 -6.57 11.10 -18.22
N PRO A 96 -6.58 9.90 -18.82
CA PRO A 96 -5.93 8.74 -18.24
C PRO A 96 -4.42 8.91 -18.17
N LEU A 97 -3.82 8.28 -17.17
CA LEU A 97 -2.37 8.26 -17.05
C LEU A 97 -1.72 7.38 -18.12
N ASP A 98 -2.45 6.37 -18.57
CA ASP A 98 -2.08 5.47 -19.66
C ASP A 98 -3.35 4.95 -20.37
N GLY A 99 -3.27 4.70 -21.68
CA GLY A 99 -4.39 4.25 -22.51
C GLY A 99 -5.37 5.35 -22.98
N PRO A 100 -6.43 4.95 -23.71
CA PRO A 100 -7.44 5.88 -24.22
C PRO A 100 -8.43 6.34 -23.13
N PRO A 101 -9.03 7.54 -23.25
CA PRO A 101 -10.08 7.99 -22.35
C PRO A 101 -11.28 7.03 -22.36
N ILE A 102 -11.86 6.79 -21.19
CA ILE A 102 -13.01 5.90 -21.00
C ILE A 102 -14.19 6.66 -20.41
N SER A 103 -15.41 6.19 -20.68
CA SER A 103 -16.63 6.78 -20.12
C SER A 103 -17.22 5.94 -18.99
N TYR A 104 -18.02 6.56 -18.10
CA TYR A 104 -18.79 5.81 -17.08
C TYR A 104 -19.74 4.78 -17.69
N LYS A 105 -20.19 4.99 -18.93
CA LYS A 105 -21.01 4.02 -19.66
C LYS A 105 -20.24 2.73 -19.92
N GLU A 106 -18.94 2.81 -20.21
CA GLU A 106 -18.10 1.62 -20.36
C GLU A 106 -17.84 0.92 -19.02
N TYR A 107 -17.67 1.69 -17.94
CA TYR A 107 -17.56 1.13 -16.59
C TYR A 107 -18.77 0.26 -16.23
N PHE A 108 -19.99 0.79 -16.36
CA PHE A 108 -21.21 0.04 -16.01
C PHE A 108 -21.58 -1.08 -16.99
N LYS A 109 -21.01 -1.06 -18.20
CA LYS A 109 -21.10 -2.19 -19.15
C LYS A 109 -20.15 -3.33 -18.81
N GLY A 110 -19.22 -3.12 -17.89
CA GLY A 110 -18.30 -4.14 -17.41
C GLY A 110 -19.03 -5.38 -16.88
N ARG A 111 -18.40 -6.54 -16.99
CA ARG A 111 -18.97 -7.79 -16.43
C ARG A 111 -19.06 -7.63 -14.90
N PHE A 112 -20.18 -8.07 -14.33
CA PHE A 112 -20.41 -8.06 -12.87
C PHE A 112 -19.25 -8.64 -12.07
N TYR A 113 -18.59 -9.70 -12.58
CA TYR A 113 -17.40 -10.29 -11.98
C TYR A 113 -16.31 -9.27 -11.65
N TYR A 114 -16.02 -8.32 -12.55
CA TYR A 114 -14.99 -7.30 -12.31
C TYR A 114 -15.39 -6.32 -11.20
N HIS A 115 -16.68 -5.97 -11.13
CA HIS A 115 -17.20 -5.16 -10.01
C HIS A 115 -17.14 -5.93 -8.69
N ALA A 116 -17.47 -7.22 -8.71
CA ALA A 116 -17.43 -8.08 -7.52
C ALA A 116 -16.00 -8.22 -6.97
N VAL A 117 -15.00 -8.41 -7.84
CA VAL A 117 -13.59 -8.44 -7.42
C VAL A 117 -13.17 -7.12 -6.76
N GLY A 118 -13.59 -5.98 -7.33
CA GLY A 118 -13.35 -4.67 -6.74
C GLY A 118 -14.01 -4.49 -5.37
N LEU A 119 -15.26 -4.92 -5.22
CA LEU A 119 -15.99 -4.87 -3.95
C LEU A 119 -15.33 -5.75 -2.88
N ILE A 120 -14.98 -6.99 -3.23
CA ILE A 120 -14.31 -7.93 -2.32
C ILE A 120 -12.95 -7.38 -1.90
N GLY A 121 -12.17 -6.86 -2.85
CA GLY A 121 -10.88 -6.21 -2.57
C GLY A 121 -11.03 -5.02 -1.62
N GLY A 122 -12.05 -4.18 -1.84
CA GLY A 122 -12.39 -3.06 -0.96
C GLY A 122 -12.77 -3.51 0.45
N CYS A 123 -13.58 -4.57 0.58
CA CYS A 123 -13.94 -5.14 1.88
C CYS A 123 -12.73 -5.70 2.62
N ILE A 124 -11.86 -6.45 1.94
CA ILE A 124 -10.63 -7.02 2.53
C ILE A 124 -9.71 -5.89 3.01
N TRP A 125 -9.47 -4.89 2.16
CA TRP A 125 -8.62 -3.75 2.50
C TRP A 125 -9.22 -2.95 3.67
N GLY A 126 -10.51 -2.66 3.63
CA GLY A 126 -11.19 -1.89 4.67
C GLY A 126 -11.19 -2.59 6.02
N LEU A 127 -11.45 -3.90 6.04
CA LEU A 127 -11.39 -4.71 7.25
C LEU A 127 -9.97 -4.77 7.82
N GLY A 128 -8.97 -4.94 6.95
CA GLY A 128 -7.56 -4.91 7.33
C GLY A 128 -7.14 -3.56 7.92
N ASN A 129 -7.56 -2.46 7.31
CA ASN A 129 -7.29 -1.11 7.81
C ASN A 129 -7.96 -0.85 9.16
N LEU A 130 -9.19 -1.31 9.36
CA LEU A 130 -9.88 -1.18 10.65
C LEU A 130 -9.16 -1.97 11.76
N PHE A 131 -8.74 -3.20 11.48
CA PHE A 131 -7.93 -3.97 12.44
C PHE A 131 -6.58 -3.32 12.72
N ASN A 132 -5.95 -2.72 11.71
CA ASN A 132 -4.71 -1.97 11.90
C ASN A 132 -4.91 -0.78 12.84
N LEU A 133 -5.97 0.02 12.65
CA LEU A 133 -6.28 1.17 13.51
C LEU A 133 -6.57 0.74 14.96
N ILE A 134 -7.33 -0.34 15.16
CA ILE A 134 -7.65 -0.85 16.50
C ILE A 134 -6.39 -1.38 17.19
N ALA A 135 -5.56 -2.15 16.47
CA ALA A 135 -4.27 -2.62 16.98
C ALA A 135 -3.33 -1.45 17.32
N SER A 136 -3.46 -0.34 16.59
CA SER A 136 -2.63 0.83 16.76
C SER A 136 -2.77 1.54 18.10
N GLY A 137 -3.99 1.58 18.64
CA GLY A 137 -4.20 2.10 19.99
C GLY A 137 -3.53 1.28 21.09
N LYS A 138 -3.26 -0.01 20.85
CA LYS A 138 -2.61 -0.90 21.84
C LYS A 138 -1.11 -1.07 21.62
N ALA A 139 -0.66 -1.16 20.36
CA ALA A 139 0.72 -1.45 20.00
C ALA A 139 1.56 -0.18 19.74
N GLY A 140 0.92 0.99 19.75
CA GLY A 140 1.54 2.26 19.42
C GLY A 140 1.81 2.45 17.92
N PRO A 141 2.12 3.68 17.50
CA PRO A 141 2.34 4.03 16.09
C PRO A 141 3.44 3.21 15.40
N ALA A 142 4.55 2.95 16.10
CA ALA A 142 5.72 2.30 15.52
C ALA A 142 5.46 0.83 15.12
N ILE A 143 4.80 0.06 15.99
CA ILE A 143 4.46 -1.35 15.70
C ILE A 143 3.38 -1.42 14.61
N SER A 144 2.43 -0.48 14.62
CA SER A 144 1.38 -0.37 13.60
C SER A 144 1.94 -0.10 12.21
N TYR A 145 3.00 0.71 12.14
CA TYR A 145 3.71 0.99 10.89
C TYR A 145 4.51 -0.24 10.42
N GLY A 146 5.10 -1.01 11.35
CA GLY A 146 5.70 -2.31 11.08
C GLY A 146 4.70 -3.32 10.51
N LEU A 147 3.47 -3.35 11.03
CA LEU A 147 2.35 -4.13 10.49
C LEU A 147 2.03 -3.72 9.03
N GLY A 148 2.05 -2.41 8.74
CA GLY A 148 1.89 -1.90 7.37
C GLY A 148 2.98 -2.40 6.40
N GLN A 149 4.23 -2.51 6.87
CA GLN A 149 5.33 -3.07 6.07
C GLN A 149 5.19 -4.58 5.82
N GLY A 150 4.45 -5.30 6.68
CA GLY A 150 4.07 -6.69 6.45
C GLY A 150 3.28 -6.88 5.15
N ALA A 151 2.42 -5.93 4.79
CA ALA A 151 1.67 -5.99 3.54
C ALA A 151 2.59 -5.94 2.31
N THR A 152 3.65 -5.11 2.34
CA THR A 152 4.66 -5.02 1.28
C THR A 152 5.40 -6.35 1.11
N LEU A 153 5.76 -7.01 2.22
CA LEU A 153 6.40 -8.32 2.19
C LEU A 153 5.49 -9.40 1.58
N VAL A 154 4.22 -9.44 2.00
CA VAL A 154 3.23 -10.38 1.46
C VAL A 154 2.99 -10.14 -0.03
N ALA A 155 2.89 -8.87 -0.45
CA ALA A 155 2.73 -8.52 -1.87
C ALA A 155 3.94 -8.98 -2.70
N ALA A 156 5.16 -8.74 -2.21
CA ALA A 156 6.38 -9.20 -2.88
C ALA A 156 6.44 -10.75 -2.97
N PHE A 157 6.06 -11.45 -1.91
CA PHE A 157 5.96 -12.91 -1.91
C PHE A 157 4.96 -13.40 -2.96
N TRP A 158 3.78 -12.77 -3.02
CA TRP A 158 2.74 -13.12 -3.97
C TRP A 158 3.22 -12.96 -5.42
N GLY A 159 3.90 -11.84 -5.74
CA GLY A 159 4.47 -11.60 -7.08
C GLY A 159 5.51 -12.65 -7.48
N VAL A 160 6.43 -12.99 -6.56
CA VAL A 160 7.51 -13.95 -6.84
C VAL A 160 7.00 -15.39 -6.92
N VAL A 161 6.13 -15.81 -6.00
CA VAL A 161 5.76 -17.24 -5.83
C VAL A 161 4.48 -17.60 -6.57
N ILE A 162 3.44 -16.75 -6.49
CA ILE A 162 2.12 -17.06 -7.06
C ILE A 162 2.05 -16.62 -8.51
N TRP A 163 2.34 -15.35 -8.79
CA TRP A 163 2.37 -14.82 -10.16
C TRP A 163 3.61 -15.27 -10.93
N LYS A 164 4.65 -15.74 -10.23
CA LYS A 164 5.88 -16.26 -10.83
C LYS A 164 6.51 -15.25 -11.79
N GLU A 165 6.46 -13.97 -11.42
CA GLU A 165 6.91 -12.85 -12.26
C GLU A 165 8.37 -13.01 -12.71
N PHE A 166 9.20 -13.66 -11.89
CA PHE A 166 10.63 -13.88 -12.16
C PHE A 166 10.94 -15.28 -12.69
N LYS A 167 9.94 -16.04 -13.17
CA LYS A 167 10.17 -17.39 -13.72
C LYS A 167 11.03 -17.30 -14.99
N GLY A 168 12.10 -18.10 -15.04
CA GLY A 168 13.09 -18.03 -16.13
C GLY A 168 14.14 -16.92 -15.95
N SER A 169 14.13 -16.21 -14.82
CA SER A 169 15.19 -15.27 -14.49
C SER A 169 16.51 -15.97 -14.12
N GLY A 170 17.64 -15.35 -14.46
CA GLY A 170 18.96 -15.92 -14.23
C GLY A 170 19.34 -15.99 -12.73
N ALA A 171 20.32 -16.82 -12.40
CA ALA A 171 20.76 -17.06 -11.01
C ALA A 171 21.15 -15.78 -10.22
N VAL A 172 21.53 -14.70 -10.90
CA VAL A 172 21.81 -13.41 -10.26
C VAL A 172 20.54 -12.74 -9.74
N ILE A 173 19.43 -12.80 -10.49
CA ILE A 173 18.14 -12.21 -10.09
C ILE A 173 17.57 -12.98 -8.91
N ASN A 174 17.63 -14.32 -8.95
CA ASN A 174 17.20 -15.16 -7.82
C ASN A 174 17.98 -14.85 -6.53
N ARG A 175 19.29 -14.56 -6.62
CA ARG A 175 20.07 -14.10 -5.46
C ARG A 175 19.57 -12.75 -4.93
N TYR A 176 19.26 -11.79 -5.79
CA TYR A 176 18.70 -10.51 -5.35
C TYR A 176 17.34 -10.68 -4.65
N LEU A 177 16.45 -11.53 -5.16
CA LEU A 177 15.17 -11.82 -4.53
C LEU A 177 15.36 -12.49 -3.16
N PHE A 178 16.27 -13.46 -3.07
CA PHE A 178 16.59 -14.11 -1.78
C PHE A 178 17.08 -13.10 -0.74
N PHE A 179 18.07 -12.27 -1.09
CA PHE A 179 18.57 -11.25 -0.18
C PHE A 179 17.52 -10.18 0.15
N MET A 180 16.69 -9.79 -0.82
CA MET A 180 15.56 -8.89 -0.60
C MET A 180 14.65 -9.42 0.52
N PHE A 181 14.18 -10.67 0.43
CA PHE A 181 13.33 -11.27 1.46
C PHE A 181 14.04 -11.35 2.82
N LEU A 182 15.32 -11.74 2.83
CA LEU A 182 16.13 -11.82 4.05
C LEU A 182 16.21 -10.45 4.75
N PHE A 183 16.58 -9.40 4.01
CA PHE A 183 16.67 -8.03 4.56
C PHE A 183 15.32 -7.47 4.98
N PHE A 184 14.22 -7.81 4.27
CA PHE A 184 12.88 -7.41 4.67
C PHE A 184 12.46 -8.05 5.99
N ILE A 185 12.65 -9.36 6.15
CA ILE A 185 12.32 -10.09 7.38
C ILE A 185 13.16 -9.55 8.54
N LEU A 186 14.47 -9.41 8.37
CA LEU A 186 15.35 -8.84 9.39
C LEU A 186 14.95 -7.40 9.74
N GLY A 187 14.64 -6.58 8.73
CA GLY A 187 14.25 -5.18 8.91
C GLY A 187 12.96 -5.05 9.71
N ILE A 188 11.93 -5.81 9.37
CA ILE A 188 10.65 -5.83 10.08
C ILE A 188 10.85 -6.36 11.51
N SER A 189 11.57 -7.47 11.70
CA SER A 189 11.85 -8.02 13.03
C SER A 189 12.55 -7.00 13.93
N LEU A 190 13.56 -6.28 13.42
CA LEU A 190 14.25 -5.24 14.16
C LEU A 190 13.35 -4.04 14.50
N ILE A 191 12.43 -3.65 13.61
CA ILE A 191 11.47 -2.57 13.87
C ILE A 191 10.49 -2.98 14.98
N ILE A 192 9.96 -4.20 14.91
CA ILE A 192 9.03 -4.71 15.93
C ILE A 192 9.72 -4.82 17.29
N MET A 193 10.94 -5.37 17.32
CA MET A 193 11.73 -5.47 18.57
C MET A 193 12.02 -4.09 19.16
N ALA A 194 12.35 -3.09 18.32
CA ALA A 194 12.59 -1.73 18.78
C ALA A 194 11.31 -1.04 19.29
N GLY A 195 10.13 -1.42 18.80
CA GLY A 195 8.85 -0.89 19.29
C GLY A 195 8.39 -1.47 20.62
N ASN A 196 9.00 -2.56 21.08
CA ASN A 196 8.71 -3.21 22.37
C ASN A 196 9.66 -2.78 23.50
N ILE A 197 10.58 -1.84 23.24
CA ILE A 197 11.54 -1.26 24.20
C ILE A 197 11.13 0.18 24.45
#